data_AF-A1B1T0-F1
#
_entry.id   AF-A1B1T0-F1
#
_cell.length_a   1.000
_cell.length_b   1.000
_cell.length_c   1.000
_cell.angle_alpha   90.00
_cell.angle_beta   90.00
_cell.angle_gamma   90.00
#
_symmetry.space_group_name_H-M   'P 1'
#
loop_
_entity.id
_entity.type
_entity.pdbx_description
1 polymer ?
#
loop_
_entity_poly.entity_id
_entity_poly.type
_entity_poly.pdbx_seq_one_letter_code
_entity_poly.pdbx_strand_id
1 'polypeptide(L)'
;MHEDMPSMAPATEVIWRAMRRSVRDGAPGLRIPPLLLDSPPGIGKSYWSRRLGALLATSTTVIEATGENASFGIVGSQRGWGGSHPGRLIETVLQSRIANPVMVVDEVEKAGRATSTNGHAFGLAEALPPLLEPLTAQRWSCPYYQVKFDMSWVIWVLTSNDFRLLPEPLLSRCPPIRLCHLTLAELLAFVRREGAKRALSEASGGDLRDPLPSLPATASPQPADRLPHAATCRRSRTGADAPLSRPIRFSYLPESNTPAASPQPPPSCHRNGETIMKLSPQDRAWFDKVLSAIAAAEAGPSGADLAQAPVLSDWKEAISPDGHIMLWGKVTDHPLLGNASIHTSQLIAIDPEAGWARTASRWYRLGRSIDALEAELADSMNGKAKLAGSFQFALPGFANINDPELLQKLLATYIARVRGIDAADRSASGKEE
;
A
#
# COMPACT_ATOMS: atom_id res chain seq x y z
N MET A 1 -10.13 5.62 -16.19
CA MET A 1 -9.02 4.65 -16.06
C MET A 1 -8.36 4.35 -17.40
N HIS A 2 -9.10 3.85 -18.40
CA HIS A 2 -8.56 3.56 -19.74
C HIS A 2 -7.91 4.79 -20.39
N GLU A 3 -8.58 5.94 -20.33
CA GLU A 3 -8.05 7.23 -20.84
C GLU A 3 -6.91 7.79 -19.97
N ASP A 4 -6.91 7.49 -18.67
CA ASP A 4 -5.93 8.02 -17.73
C ASP A 4 -4.59 7.31 -17.80
N MET A 5 -4.60 6.02 -18.21
CA MET A 5 -3.43 5.14 -18.26
C MET A 5 -3.47 4.33 -19.58
N PRO A 6 -3.17 4.96 -20.73
CA PRO A 6 -3.26 4.28 -22.03
C PRO A 6 -2.32 3.08 -22.16
N SER A 7 -1.14 3.11 -21.51
CA SER A 7 -0.23 1.96 -21.41
C SER A 7 -0.84 0.74 -20.71
N MET A 8 -1.87 0.96 -19.87
CA MET A 8 -2.65 -0.07 -19.17
C MET A 8 -3.95 -0.44 -19.91
N ALA A 9 -4.14 0.05 -21.14
CA ALA A 9 -5.32 -0.25 -21.94
C ALA A 9 -5.56 -1.77 -22.11
N PRO A 10 -4.55 -2.63 -22.38
CA PRO A 10 -4.77 -4.06 -22.49
C PRO A 10 -5.40 -4.68 -21.23
N ALA A 11 -4.90 -4.30 -20.05
CA ALA A 11 -5.44 -4.78 -18.77
C ALA A 11 -6.87 -4.26 -18.53
N THR A 12 -7.10 -2.98 -18.82
CA THR A 12 -8.42 -2.35 -18.65
C THR A 12 -9.47 -2.95 -19.60
N GLU A 13 -9.07 -3.33 -20.81
CA GLU A 13 -9.95 -4.00 -21.79
C GLU A 13 -10.38 -5.40 -21.32
N VAL A 14 -9.49 -6.16 -20.68
CA VAL A 14 -9.85 -7.45 -20.07
C VAL A 14 -10.95 -7.27 -19.02
N ILE A 15 -10.81 -6.25 -18.16
CA ILE A 15 -11.82 -5.92 -17.14
C ILE A 15 -13.14 -5.53 -17.78
N TRP A 16 -13.11 -4.65 -18.78
CA TRP A 16 -14.31 -4.23 -19.50
C TRP A 16 -15.08 -5.41 -20.10
N ARG A 17 -14.36 -6.34 -20.74
CA ARG A 17 -14.95 -7.58 -21.29
C ARG A 17 -15.51 -8.48 -20.19
N ALA A 18 -14.82 -8.58 -19.06
CA ALA A 18 -15.26 -9.37 -17.90
C ALA A 18 -16.53 -8.80 -17.25
N MET A 19 -16.64 -7.47 -17.15
CA MET A 19 -17.84 -6.78 -16.70
C MET A 19 -19.03 -7.06 -17.62
N ARG A 20 -18.84 -6.89 -18.94
CA ARG A 20 -19.89 -7.20 -19.94
C ARG A 20 -20.35 -8.65 -19.87
N ARG A 21 -19.42 -9.58 -19.71
CA ARG A 21 -19.71 -11.01 -19.53
C ARG A 21 -20.52 -11.26 -18.26
N SER A 22 -20.10 -10.70 -17.14
CA SER A 22 -20.79 -10.85 -15.85
C SER A 22 -22.25 -10.36 -15.92
N VAL A 23 -22.48 -9.23 -16.60
CA VAL A 23 -23.83 -8.70 -16.84
C VAL A 23 -24.65 -9.62 -17.74
N ARG A 24 -24.09 -10.01 -18.89
CA ARG A 24 -24.77 -10.88 -19.86
C ARG A 24 -25.16 -12.23 -19.25
N ASP A 25 -24.27 -12.79 -18.44
CA ASP A 25 -24.45 -14.11 -17.85
C ASP A 25 -25.27 -14.05 -16.54
N GLY A 26 -25.71 -12.86 -16.11
CA GLY A 26 -26.52 -12.66 -14.91
C GLY A 26 -25.79 -13.01 -13.61
N ALA A 27 -24.46 -12.84 -13.58
CA ALA A 27 -23.66 -13.20 -12.42
C ALA A 27 -24.00 -12.32 -11.19
N PRO A 28 -24.07 -12.89 -9.97
CA PRO A 28 -24.38 -12.14 -8.75
C PRO A 28 -23.32 -11.10 -8.35
N GLY A 29 -22.17 -11.10 -9.01
CA GLY A 29 -21.10 -10.11 -8.83
C GLY A 29 -20.13 -10.12 -10.01
N LEU A 30 -19.21 -9.17 -10.00
CA LEU A 30 -18.19 -9.05 -11.04
C LEU A 30 -17.18 -10.19 -10.95
N ARG A 31 -17.08 -11.02 -11.99
CA ARG A 31 -16.02 -12.02 -12.15
C ARG A 31 -14.99 -11.51 -13.15
N ILE A 32 -13.76 -11.34 -12.69
CA ILE A 32 -12.61 -10.97 -13.52
C ILE A 32 -11.66 -12.17 -13.56
N PRO A 33 -11.17 -12.59 -14.74
CA PRO A 33 -10.09 -13.58 -14.80
C PRO A 33 -8.84 -13.03 -14.09
N PRO A 34 -7.98 -13.88 -13.53
CA PRO A 34 -6.75 -13.41 -12.88
C PRO A 34 -5.89 -12.65 -13.89
N LEU A 35 -5.36 -11.51 -13.47
CA LEU A 35 -4.56 -10.62 -14.32
C LEU A 35 -3.09 -10.71 -13.92
N LEU A 36 -2.19 -10.94 -14.88
CA LEU A 36 -0.75 -10.82 -14.69
C LEU A 36 -0.23 -9.67 -15.54
N LEU A 37 0.13 -8.56 -14.90
CA LEU A 37 0.61 -7.35 -15.57
C LEU A 37 2.13 -7.42 -15.72
N ASP A 38 2.60 -7.72 -16.92
CA ASP A 38 4.03 -7.86 -17.22
C ASP A 38 4.55 -6.67 -18.01
N SER A 39 5.60 -6.02 -17.50
CA SER A 39 6.27 -4.89 -18.15
C SER A 39 7.49 -4.42 -17.37
N PRO A 40 8.36 -3.60 -17.97
CA PRO A 40 9.44 -2.92 -17.26
C PRO A 40 8.95 -2.11 -16.04
N PRO A 41 9.84 -1.82 -15.07
CA PRO A 41 9.49 -1.06 -13.88
C PRO A 41 9.08 0.38 -14.25
N GLY A 42 8.26 1.00 -13.39
CA GLY A 42 7.92 2.42 -13.51
C GLY A 42 6.74 2.78 -14.42
N ILE A 43 6.06 1.81 -15.06
CA ILE A 43 4.88 2.11 -15.89
C ILE A 43 3.56 2.31 -15.10
N GLY A 44 3.60 2.17 -13.77
CA GLY A 44 2.45 2.39 -12.88
C GLY A 44 1.57 1.17 -12.61
N LYS A 45 2.09 -0.06 -12.70
CA LYS A 45 1.33 -1.31 -12.44
C LYS A 45 0.64 -1.30 -11.07
N SER A 46 1.40 -1.06 -9.99
CA SER A 46 0.89 -1.03 -8.62
C SER A 46 -0.14 0.09 -8.42
N TYR A 47 0.08 1.26 -9.03
CA TYR A 47 -0.88 2.37 -9.01
C TYR A 47 -2.20 1.99 -9.70
N TRP A 48 -2.13 1.36 -10.87
CA TRP A 48 -3.31 0.87 -11.60
C TRP A 48 -4.09 -0.16 -10.76
N SER A 49 -3.41 -1.14 -10.15
CA SER A 49 -4.04 -2.19 -9.35
C SER A 49 -4.79 -1.62 -8.12
N ARG A 50 -4.18 -0.67 -7.40
CA ARG A 50 -4.83 0.02 -6.27
C ARG A 50 -6.04 0.83 -6.74
N ARG A 51 -5.91 1.52 -7.87
CA ARG A 51 -7.00 2.32 -8.45
C ARG A 51 -8.16 1.47 -8.93
N LEU A 52 -7.90 0.26 -9.44
CA LEU A 52 -8.95 -0.68 -9.82
C LEU A 52 -9.84 -1.03 -8.64
N GLY A 53 -9.25 -1.40 -7.51
CA GLY A 53 -9.98 -1.72 -6.28
C GLY A 53 -10.91 -0.60 -5.82
N ALA A 54 -10.40 0.64 -5.82
CA ALA A 54 -11.19 1.82 -5.50
C ALA A 54 -12.38 2.03 -6.46
N LEU A 55 -12.17 1.81 -7.76
CA LEU A 55 -13.23 1.95 -8.77
C LEU A 55 -14.29 0.84 -8.69
N LEU A 56 -13.90 -0.37 -8.28
CA LEU A 56 -14.82 -1.49 -8.06
C LEU A 56 -15.58 -1.39 -6.73
N ALA A 57 -15.23 -0.43 -5.86
CA ALA A 57 -15.79 -0.26 -4.53
C ALA A 57 -15.75 -1.56 -3.71
N THR A 58 -14.65 -2.30 -3.80
CA THR A 58 -14.40 -3.55 -3.07
C THR A 58 -13.15 -3.45 -2.22
N SER A 59 -13.02 -4.29 -1.19
CA SER A 59 -11.83 -4.33 -0.37
C SER A 59 -10.62 -4.72 -1.22
N THR A 60 -9.50 -4.05 -0.97
CA THR A 60 -8.27 -4.24 -1.75
C THR A 60 -7.12 -4.45 -0.80
N THR A 61 -6.40 -5.54 -0.99
CA THR A 61 -5.21 -5.88 -0.21
C THR A 61 -4.03 -6.02 -1.14
N VAL A 62 -2.95 -5.30 -0.84
CA VAL A 62 -1.70 -5.36 -1.59
C VAL A 62 -0.68 -6.16 -0.78
N ILE A 63 -0.10 -7.15 -1.42
CA ILE A 63 0.97 -8.01 -0.93
C ILE A 63 2.20 -7.71 -1.78
N GLU A 64 3.27 -7.24 -1.14
CA GLU A 64 4.56 -7.05 -1.80
C GLU A 64 5.34 -8.35 -1.71
N ALA A 65 5.55 -9.02 -2.85
CA ALA A 65 6.17 -10.33 -2.89
C ALA A 65 7.66 -10.30 -2.50
N THR A 66 8.29 -9.13 -2.41
CA THR A 66 9.67 -8.92 -1.93
C THR A 66 9.80 -8.98 -0.40
N GLY A 67 8.72 -8.65 0.33
CA GLY A 67 8.66 -8.71 1.79
C GLY A 67 7.90 -9.94 2.30
N GLU A 68 6.88 -10.39 1.56
CA GLU A 68 6.05 -11.56 1.88
C GLU A 68 6.30 -12.69 0.87
N ASN A 69 7.50 -13.23 0.92
CA ASN A 69 8.04 -14.21 -0.04
C ASN A 69 7.39 -15.60 0.11
N ALA A 70 6.81 -15.85 1.27
CA ALA A 70 6.28 -17.15 1.64
C ALA A 70 4.75 -17.20 1.53
N SER A 71 4.28 -18.31 0.98
CA SER A 71 2.86 -18.60 0.76
C SER A 71 1.96 -18.45 1.99
N PHE A 72 2.49 -18.66 3.21
CA PHE A 72 1.73 -18.53 4.45
C PHE A 72 1.23 -17.10 4.70
N GLY A 73 1.86 -16.07 4.13
CA GLY A 73 1.36 -14.69 4.20
C GLY A 73 -0.02 -14.54 3.56
N ILE A 74 -0.23 -15.16 2.40
CA ILE A 74 -1.52 -15.10 1.67
C ILE A 74 -2.48 -16.18 2.14
N VAL A 75 -2.02 -17.42 2.20
CA VAL A 75 -2.86 -18.63 2.39
C VAL A 75 -3.13 -18.87 3.88
N GLY A 76 -2.20 -18.49 4.74
CA GLY A 76 -2.21 -18.78 6.16
C GLY A 76 -1.38 -20.02 6.50
N SER A 77 -1.01 -20.09 7.76
CA SER A 77 -0.27 -21.23 8.33
C SER A 77 -1.22 -22.30 8.88
N GLN A 78 -0.72 -23.53 9.00
CA GLN A 78 -1.52 -24.62 9.57
C GLN A 78 -1.84 -24.38 11.04
N ARG A 79 -3.07 -24.72 11.44
CA ARG A 79 -3.47 -24.71 12.86
C ARG A 79 -2.57 -25.64 13.69
N GLY A 80 -2.18 -25.17 14.88
CA GLY A 80 -1.40 -25.96 15.84
C GLY A 80 0.10 -25.71 15.81
N TRP A 81 0.61 -24.96 14.83
CA TRP A 81 1.98 -24.45 14.85
C TRP A 81 2.07 -23.21 15.76
N GLY A 82 3.18 -23.07 16.48
CA GLY A 82 3.47 -21.88 17.28
C GLY A 82 3.51 -20.64 16.38
N GLY A 83 2.71 -19.62 16.68
CA GLY A 83 2.57 -18.44 15.84
C GLY A 83 1.63 -18.61 14.63
N SER A 84 0.79 -19.65 14.61
CA SER A 84 -0.15 -19.83 13.51
C SER A 84 -1.17 -18.69 13.38
N HIS A 85 -1.34 -18.20 12.17
CA HIS A 85 -2.27 -17.13 11.80
C HIS A 85 -3.03 -17.47 10.50
N PRO A 86 -4.26 -16.94 10.33
CA PRO A 86 -4.93 -16.94 9.04
C PRO A 86 -4.14 -16.10 8.02
N GLY A 87 -4.27 -16.42 6.74
CA GLY A 87 -3.62 -15.66 5.69
C GLY A 87 -4.36 -14.37 5.39
N ARG A 88 -3.64 -13.39 4.81
CA ARG A 88 -4.19 -12.07 4.43
C ARG A 88 -5.43 -12.18 3.55
N LEU A 89 -5.55 -13.24 2.74
CA LEU A 89 -6.76 -13.50 1.95
C LEU A 89 -8.00 -13.60 2.84
N ILE A 90 -7.96 -14.49 3.84
CA ILE A 90 -9.08 -14.71 4.75
C ILE A 90 -9.29 -13.48 5.65
N GLU A 91 -8.22 -12.89 6.16
CA GLU A 91 -8.30 -11.69 6.99
C GLU A 91 -9.02 -10.55 6.24
N THR A 92 -8.66 -10.32 4.97
CA THR A 92 -9.29 -9.30 4.12
C THR A 92 -10.80 -9.54 3.98
N VAL A 93 -11.20 -10.78 3.69
CA VAL A 93 -12.62 -11.14 3.54
C VAL A 93 -13.37 -10.97 4.86
N LEU A 94 -12.81 -11.45 5.98
CA LEU A 94 -13.45 -11.38 7.29
C LEU A 94 -13.58 -9.94 7.81
N GLN A 95 -12.54 -9.11 7.63
CA GLN A 95 -12.53 -7.72 8.07
C GLN A 95 -13.47 -6.86 7.23
N SER A 96 -13.43 -7.01 5.91
CA SER A 96 -14.25 -6.21 5.00
C SER A 96 -15.69 -6.70 4.86
N ARG A 97 -15.95 -7.97 5.18
CA ARG A 97 -17.21 -8.68 4.92
C ARG A 97 -17.60 -8.70 3.43
N ILE A 98 -16.60 -8.62 2.55
CA ILE A 98 -16.75 -8.66 1.10
C ILE A 98 -16.11 -9.94 0.58
N ALA A 99 -16.90 -10.77 -0.11
CA ALA A 99 -16.45 -12.08 -0.61
C ALA A 99 -15.67 -12.00 -1.94
N ASN A 100 -15.69 -10.85 -2.62
CA ASN A 100 -14.96 -10.60 -3.86
C ASN A 100 -13.90 -9.48 -3.72
N PRO A 101 -12.93 -9.62 -2.79
CA PRO A 101 -11.86 -8.64 -2.63
C PRO A 101 -10.94 -8.64 -3.85
N VAL A 102 -10.25 -7.51 -4.07
CA VAL A 102 -9.12 -7.41 -4.98
C VAL A 102 -7.85 -7.73 -4.22
N MET A 103 -7.22 -8.85 -4.56
CA MET A 103 -5.93 -9.26 -4.03
C MET A 103 -4.84 -8.92 -5.04
N VAL A 104 -3.99 -7.97 -4.68
CA VAL A 104 -2.85 -7.53 -5.50
C VAL A 104 -1.58 -8.20 -4.99
N VAL A 105 -0.89 -8.94 -5.85
CA VAL A 105 0.44 -9.49 -5.56
C VAL A 105 1.46 -8.74 -6.42
N ASP A 106 2.17 -7.82 -5.80
CA ASP A 106 3.12 -6.93 -6.48
C ASP A 106 4.50 -7.59 -6.58
N GLU A 107 5.11 -7.51 -7.77
CA GLU A 107 6.42 -8.06 -8.11
C GLU A 107 6.54 -9.56 -7.80
N VAL A 108 5.55 -10.35 -8.24
CA VAL A 108 5.44 -11.78 -7.90
C VAL A 108 6.68 -12.61 -8.29
N GLU A 109 7.46 -12.16 -9.29
CA GLU A 109 8.72 -12.79 -9.68
C GLU A 109 9.80 -12.71 -8.60
N LYS A 110 9.67 -11.77 -7.67
CA LYS A 110 10.66 -11.51 -6.61
C LYS A 110 10.37 -12.28 -5.32
N ALA A 111 9.30 -13.08 -5.27
CA ALA A 111 8.96 -13.94 -4.13
C ALA A 111 10.06 -14.94 -3.75
N GLY A 112 11.03 -15.19 -4.63
CA GLY A 112 12.07 -16.20 -4.41
C GLY A 112 11.49 -17.62 -4.28
N ARG A 113 12.36 -18.59 -4.10
CA ARG A 113 11.96 -19.98 -3.81
C ARG A 113 12.32 -20.29 -2.37
N ALA A 114 11.35 -20.16 -1.47
CA ALA A 114 11.50 -20.68 -0.11
C ALA A 114 11.45 -22.21 -0.16
N THR A 115 12.60 -22.87 -0.25
CA THR A 115 12.71 -24.33 -0.17
C THR A 115 12.81 -24.76 1.28
N SER A 116 11.88 -25.59 1.75
CA SER A 116 12.04 -26.30 3.02
C SER A 116 13.15 -27.34 2.92
N THR A 117 13.70 -27.71 4.08
CA THR A 117 14.64 -28.83 4.29
C THR A 117 14.19 -30.14 3.66
N ASN A 118 12.88 -30.33 3.44
CA ASN A 118 12.29 -31.53 2.83
C ASN A 118 12.06 -31.39 1.30
N GLY A 119 12.59 -30.34 0.66
CA GLY A 119 12.48 -30.13 -0.79
C GLY A 119 11.13 -29.58 -1.29
N HIS A 120 10.18 -29.29 -0.38
CA HIS A 120 8.93 -28.61 -0.75
C HIS A 120 9.17 -27.10 -0.91
N ALA A 121 8.77 -26.55 -2.06
CA ALA A 121 8.77 -25.12 -2.31
C ALA A 121 7.50 -24.48 -1.70
N PHE A 122 7.70 -23.54 -0.77
CA PHE A 122 6.65 -22.74 -0.12
C PHE A 122 6.57 -21.33 -0.69
N GLY A 123 7.14 -21.11 -1.88
CA GLY A 123 7.14 -19.82 -2.56
C GLY A 123 5.73 -19.33 -2.85
N LEU A 124 5.58 -18.02 -2.82
CA LEU A 124 4.30 -17.35 -3.05
C LEU A 124 3.68 -17.76 -4.39
N ALA A 125 4.47 -17.76 -5.44
CA ALA A 125 4.04 -18.05 -6.81
C ALA A 125 3.55 -19.51 -6.97
N GLU A 126 4.17 -20.45 -6.26
CA GLU A 126 3.79 -21.87 -6.29
C GLU A 126 2.47 -22.18 -5.55
N ALA A 127 2.07 -21.33 -4.60
CA ALA A 127 0.87 -21.55 -3.78
C ALA A 127 -0.40 -20.89 -4.34
N LEU A 128 -0.27 -19.94 -5.28
CA LEU A 128 -1.41 -19.26 -5.91
C LEU A 128 -2.26 -20.13 -6.87
N PRO A 129 -1.73 -21.09 -7.66
CA PRO A 129 -2.49 -21.80 -8.70
C PRO A 129 -3.86 -22.36 -8.27
N PRO A 130 -4.03 -22.99 -7.08
CA PRO A 130 -5.33 -23.48 -6.62
C PRO A 130 -6.37 -22.38 -6.40
N LEU A 131 -5.93 -21.15 -6.13
CA LEU A 131 -6.78 -19.97 -5.90
C LEU A 131 -7.10 -19.21 -7.21
N LEU A 132 -6.28 -19.37 -8.26
CA LEU A 132 -6.48 -18.71 -9.56
C LEU A 132 -7.49 -19.47 -10.45
N GLU A 133 -7.70 -20.76 -10.18
CA GLU A 133 -8.61 -21.60 -10.94
C GLU A 133 -10.01 -21.66 -10.27
N PRO A 134 -11.09 -21.17 -10.91
CA PRO A 134 -12.39 -21.03 -10.26
C PRO A 134 -12.97 -22.32 -9.66
N LEU A 135 -12.78 -23.47 -10.33
CA LEU A 135 -13.31 -24.76 -9.86
C LEU A 135 -12.62 -25.22 -8.57
N THR A 136 -11.31 -25.07 -8.51
CA THR A 136 -10.51 -25.41 -7.33
C THR A 136 -10.77 -24.42 -6.19
N ALA A 137 -10.86 -23.13 -6.52
CA ALA A 137 -11.09 -22.05 -5.57
C ALA A 137 -12.46 -22.13 -4.85
N GLN A 138 -13.49 -22.71 -5.48
CA GLN A 138 -14.83 -22.88 -4.87
C GLN A 138 -14.84 -23.73 -3.59
N ARG A 139 -13.83 -24.61 -3.42
CA ARG A 139 -13.74 -25.53 -2.29
C ARG A 139 -12.38 -25.45 -1.62
N TRP A 140 -11.75 -24.28 -1.69
CA TRP A 140 -10.43 -24.05 -1.12
C TRP A 140 -10.48 -24.21 0.42
N SER A 141 -9.55 -25.00 0.97
CA SER A 141 -9.50 -25.27 2.41
C SER A 141 -8.50 -24.35 3.09
N CYS A 142 -8.95 -23.56 4.06
CA CYS A 142 -8.05 -22.70 4.82
C CYS A 142 -7.17 -23.54 5.77
N PRO A 143 -5.83 -23.42 5.73
CA PRO A 143 -4.94 -24.15 6.63
C PRO A 143 -5.15 -23.85 8.12
N TYR A 144 -5.55 -22.61 8.43
CA TYR A 144 -5.74 -22.15 9.80
C TYR A 144 -7.11 -22.56 10.37
N TYR A 145 -8.20 -22.22 9.67
CA TYR A 145 -9.55 -22.54 10.15
C TYR A 145 -9.96 -23.99 9.87
N GLN A 146 -9.27 -24.68 8.96
CA GLN A 146 -9.58 -26.06 8.54
C GLN A 146 -11.02 -26.25 8.02
N VAL A 147 -11.60 -25.17 7.47
CA VAL A 147 -12.91 -25.20 6.81
C VAL A 147 -12.75 -24.76 5.35
N LYS A 148 -13.69 -25.21 4.51
CA LYS A 148 -13.73 -24.88 3.09
C LYS A 148 -14.41 -23.53 2.87
N PHE A 149 -13.83 -22.73 2.00
CA PHE A 149 -14.39 -21.45 1.56
C PHE A 149 -14.51 -21.43 0.04
N ASP A 150 -15.53 -20.75 -0.47
CA ASP A 150 -15.62 -20.38 -1.87
C ASP A 150 -14.78 -19.11 -2.11
N MET A 151 -13.58 -19.30 -2.64
CA MET A 151 -12.64 -18.25 -3.02
C MET A 151 -12.69 -17.93 -4.52
N SER A 152 -13.65 -18.49 -5.27
CA SER A 152 -13.73 -18.32 -6.73
C SER A 152 -14.15 -16.92 -7.19
N TRP A 153 -14.52 -16.06 -6.24
CA TRP A 153 -14.94 -14.67 -6.46
C TRP A 153 -13.83 -13.65 -6.20
N VAL A 154 -12.70 -14.10 -5.68
CA VAL A 154 -11.53 -13.24 -5.42
C VAL A 154 -10.98 -12.73 -6.74
N ILE A 155 -10.75 -11.42 -6.83
CA ILE A 155 -10.18 -10.77 -8.00
C ILE A 155 -8.66 -10.71 -7.80
N TRP A 156 -7.92 -11.45 -8.62
CA TRP A 156 -6.46 -11.51 -8.55
C TRP A 156 -5.81 -10.55 -9.54
N VAL A 157 -4.90 -9.71 -9.05
CA VAL A 157 -4.03 -8.85 -9.87
C VAL A 157 -2.58 -9.06 -9.47
N LEU A 158 -1.82 -9.74 -10.32
CA LEU A 158 -0.40 -9.98 -10.15
C LEU A 158 0.37 -8.98 -11.00
N THR A 159 1.49 -8.49 -10.51
CA THR A 159 2.40 -7.66 -11.31
C THR A 159 3.74 -8.37 -11.44
N SER A 160 4.39 -8.17 -12.58
CA SER A 160 5.75 -8.63 -12.80
C SER A 160 6.57 -7.69 -13.66
N ASN A 161 7.88 -7.72 -13.46
CA ASN A 161 8.84 -7.10 -14.35
C ASN A 161 9.45 -8.08 -15.38
N ASP A 162 9.42 -9.38 -15.08
CA ASP A 162 9.82 -10.43 -15.99
C ASP A 162 9.06 -11.72 -15.69
N PHE A 163 7.94 -11.92 -16.38
CA PHE A 163 7.11 -13.11 -16.20
C PHE A 163 7.84 -14.44 -16.45
N ARG A 164 8.98 -14.44 -17.17
CA ARG A 164 9.74 -15.68 -17.48
C ARG A 164 10.37 -16.29 -16.23
N LEU A 165 10.48 -15.51 -15.16
CA LEU A 165 10.95 -15.97 -13.84
C LEU A 165 9.85 -16.70 -13.06
N LEU A 166 8.59 -16.65 -13.53
CA LEU A 166 7.45 -17.28 -12.86
C LEU A 166 7.32 -18.76 -13.23
N PRO A 167 6.77 -19.58 -12.32
CA PRO A 167 6.56 -21.00 -12.58
C PRO A 167 5.46 -21.22 -13.61
N GLU A 168 5.68 -22.16 -14.54
CA GLU A 168 4.74 -22.53 -15.61
C GLU A 168 3.31 -22.84 -15.10
N PRO A 169 3.10 -23.53 -13.96
CA PRO A 169 1.75 -23.73 -13.41
C PRO A 169 0.96 -22.44 -13.12
N LEU A 170 1.65 -21.35 -12.78
CA LEU A 170 1.05 -20.03 -12.57
C LEU A 170 0.72 -19.39 -13.92
N LEU A 171 1.68 -19.38 -14.86
CA LEU A 171 1.51 -18.81 -16.20
C LEU A 171 0.38 -19.46 -16.99
N SER A 172 0.19 -20.78 -16.85
CA SER A 172 -0.91 -21.53 -17.46
C SER A 172 -2.29 -21.06 -16.99
N ARG A 173 -2.42 -20.61 -15.73
CA ARG A 173 -3.69 -20.14 -15.13
C ARG A 173 -3.86 -18.63 -15.20
N CYS A 174 -2.76 -17.89 -15.27
CA CYS A 174 -2.74 -16.44 -15.35
C CYS A 174 -1.72 -16.00 -16.41
N PRO A 175 -2.10 -16.05 -17.70
CA PRO A 175 -1.21 -15.66 -18.79
C PRO A 175 -0.81 -14.18 -18.68
N PRO A 176 0.44 -13.83 -19.03
CA PRO A 176 0.93 -12.46 -18.93
C PRO A 176 0.25 -11.54 -19.93
N ILE A 177 -0.25 -10.41 -19.45
CA ILE A 177 -0.67 -9.27 -20.25
C ILE A 177 0.55 -8.36 -20.38
N ARG A 178 1.19 -8.40 -21.56
CA ARG A 178 2.36 -7.57 -21.84
C ARG A 178 1.94 -6.12 -22.08
N LEU A 179 2.50 -5.21 -21.30
CA LEU A 179 2.21 -3.79 -21.37
C LEU A 179 3.38 -3.04 -22.01
N CYS A 180 3.07 -1.96 -22.72
CA CYS A 180 4.06 -1.15 -23.41
C CYS A 180 4.74 -0.14 -22.46
N HIS A 181 5.92 0.32 -22.85
CA HIS A 181 6.57 1.46 -22.19
C HIS A 181 5.69 2.71 -22.24
N LEU A 182 5.79 3.52 -21.18
CA LEU A 182 5.20 4.85 -21.17
C LEU A 182 5.95 5.73 -22.17
N THR A 183 5.23 6.31 -23.13
CA THR A 183 5.80 7.35 -23.99
C THR A 183 6.02 8.63 -23.18
N LEU A 184 6.97 9.48 -23.61
CA LEU A 184 7.19 10.78 -22.96
C LEU A 184 5.91 11.63 -22.93
N ALA A 185 5.12 11.60 -24.01
CA ALA A 185 3.85 12.31 -24.09
C ALA A 185 2.84 11.82 -23.02
N GLU A 186 2.75 10.51 -22.80
CA GLU A 186 1.90 9.91 -21.77
C GLU A 186 2.40 10.24 -20.35
N LEU A 187 3.72 10.23 -20.14
CA LEU A 187 4.32 10.63 -18.86
C LEU A 187 3.99 12.08 -18.53
N LEU A 188 4.21 13.00 -19.48
CA LEU A 188 3.89 14.41 -19.32
C LEU A 188 2.40 14.63 -19.07
N ALA A 189 1.53 13.93 -19.80
CA ALA A 189 0.09 14.00 -19.59
C ALA A 189 -0.30 13.48 -18.19
N PHE A 190 0.31 12.40 -17.72
CA PHE A 190 0.12 11.88 -16.36
C PHE A 190 0.56 12.89 -15.29
N VAL A 191 1.79 13.42 -15.41
CA VAL A 191 2.35 14.39 -14.46
C VAL A 191 1.47 15.64 -14.39
N ARG A 192 1.04 16.20 -15.53
CA ARG A 192 0.14 17.36 -15.57
C ARG A 192 -1.19 17.08 -14.88
N ARG A 193 -1.81 15.92 -15.15
CA ARG A 193 -3.08 15.54 -14.53
C ARG A 193 -2.96 15.35 -13.02
N GLU A 194 -1.96 14.60 -12.56
CA GLU A 194 -1.76 14.36 -11.13
C GLU A 194 -1.30 15.63 -10.40
N GLY A 195 -0.51 16.49 -11.06
CA GLY A 195 -0.14 17.80 -10.56
C GLY A 195 -1.36 18.71 -10.34
N ALA A 196 -2.25 18.78 -11.32
CA ALA A 196 -3.50 19.55 -11.23
C ALA A 196 -4.40 19.04 -10.10
N LYS A 197 -4.56 17.70 -9.95
CA LYS A 197 -5.33 17.11 -8.85
C LYS A 197 -4.80 17.45 -7.46
N ARG A 198 -3.49 17.68 -7.35
CA ARG A 198 -2.80 17.99 -6.09
C ARG A 198 -2.60 19.50 -5.87
N ALA A 199 -3.22 20.33 -6.71
CA ALA A 199 -3.09 21.79 -6.69
C ALA A 199 -1.62 22.27 -6.71
N LEU A 200 -0.74 21.52 -7.39
CA LEU A 200 0.63 21.96 -7.62
C LEU A 200 0.60 23.07 -8.69
N SER A 201 1.17 24.24 -8.38
CA SER A 201 1.22 25.37 -9.32
C SER A 201 1.98 24.98 -10.60
N GLU A 202 1.59 25.53 -11.76
CA GLU A 202 2.33 25.30 -13.02
C GLU A 202 3.82 25.70 -12.91
N ALA A 203 4.15 26.63 -12.00
CA ALA A 203 5.52 27.04 -11.71
C ALA A 203 6.39 25.95 -11.05
N SER A 204 5.80 24.89 -10.49
CA SER A 204 6.52 23.72 -9.97
C SER A 204 6.85 22.69 -11.07
N GLY A 205 6.30 22.87 -12.28
CA GLY A 205 6.64 22.12 -13.48
C GLY A 205 7.84 22.73 -14.22
N GLY A 206 8.91 23.03 -13.48
CA GLY A 206 10.15 23.57 -14.03
C GLY A 206 10.59 22.78 -15.26
N ASP A 207 10.79 23.51 -16.35
CA ASP A 207 11.26 23.13 -17.68
C ASP A 207 11.50 21.64 -17.97
N LEU A 208 10.43 20.84 -18.07
CA LEU A 208 10.51 19.49 -18.68
C LEU A 208 10.70 19.54 -20.22
N ARG A 209 11.12 20.67 -20.76
CA ARG A 209 11.55 20.83 -22.16
C ARG A 209 13.05 20.70 -22.33
N ASP A 210 13.83 20.65 -21.25
CA ASP A 210 15.24 20.30 -21.37
C ASP A 210 15.38 18.82 -21.73
N PRO A 211 16.09 18.47 -22.82
CA PRO A 211 16.32 17.09 -23.17
C PRO A 211 17.07 16.43 -22.02
N LEU A 212 16.48 15.39 -21.42
CA LEU A 212 17.20 14.49 -20.51
C LEU A 212 18.57 14.14 -21.14
N PRO A 213 19.68 14.21 -20.40
CA PRO A 213 20.97 13.80 -20.92
C PRO A 213 20.83 12.37 -21.45
N SER A 214 21.14 12.19 -22.72
CA SER A 214 21.00 10.94 -23.45
C SER A 214 21.65 9.81 -22.67
N LEU A 215 20.84 8.84 -22.21
CA LEU A 215 21.33 7.55 -21.77
C LEU A 215 22.04 6.87 -22.96
N PRO A 216 23.20 6.23 -22.76
CA PRO A 216 23.92 5.59 -23.85
C PRO A 216 23.06 4.49 -24.47
N ALA A 217 22.88 4.56 -25.78
CA ALA A 217 22.10 3.61 -26.56
C ALA A 217 22.70 2.21 -26.45
N THR A 218 21.99 1.29 -25.78
CA THR A 218 22.28 -0.13 -25.84
C THR A 218 21.33 -0.82 -26.82
N ALA A 219 21.94 -1.28 -27.92
CA ALA A 219 21.54 -2.34 -28.86
C ALA A 219 20.11 -2.36 -29.41
N SER A 220 20.03 -2.15 -30.73
CA SER A 220 18.87 -2.27 -31.61
C SER A 220 18.11 -3.62 -31.45
N PRO A 221 16.76 -3.62 -31.42
CA PRO A 221 15.99 -4.84 -31.61
C PRO A 221 15.85 -5.18 -33.11
N GLN A 222 16.04 -6.45 -33.45
CA GLN A 222 15.79 -7.01 -34.78
C GLN A 222 14.27 -7.02 -35.12
N PRO A 223 13.89 -7.01 -36.42
CA PRO A 223 12.51 -6.78 -36.84
C PRO A 223 11.64 -8.01 -36.63
N ALA A 224 10.49 -7.82 -35.99
CA ALA A 224 9.40 -8.79 -35.96
C ALA A 224 8.59 -8.74 -37.27
N ASP A 225 8.28 -9.93 -37.79
CA ASP A 225 7.51 -10.16 -39.00
C ASP A 225 6.10 -9.55 -38.96
N ARG A 226 5.67 -9.16 -40.17
CA ARG A 226 4.42 -8.46 -40.48
C ARG A 226 3.21 -9.41 -40.63
N LEU A 227 2.03 -8.77 -40.54
CA LEU A 227 0.70 -9.05 -41.16
C LEU A 227 -0.37 -9.73 -40.25
N PRO A 228 -1.69 -9.60 -40.55
CA PRO A 228 -2.48 -8.34 -40.56
C PRO A 228 -3.92 -8.51 -39.99
N HIS A 229 -4.56 -7.40 -39.61
CA HIS A 229 -5.86 -6.93 -40.14
C HIS A 229 -6.63 -6.05 -39.15
N ALA A 230 -7.02 -4.89 -39.68
CA ALA A 230 -7.97 -3.97 -39.13
C ALA A 230 -9.39 -4.55 -39.11
N ALA A 231 -10.15 -4.22 -38.08
CA ALA A 231 -11.61 -4.17 -38.13
C ALA A 231 -12.09 -2.95 -37.34
N THR A 232 -12.43 -1.90 -38.06
CA THR A 232 -13.22 -0.75 -37.62
C THR A 232 -14.63 -1.20 -37.27
N CYS A 233 -15.17 -0.81 -36.12
CA CYS A 233 -16.61 -0.92 -35.87
C CYS A 233 -17.16 0.34 -35.20
N ARG A 234 -18.25 0.84 -35.80
CA ARG A 234 -18.94 2.10 -35.54
C ARG A 234 -19.58 2.15 -34.16
N ARG A 235 -19.65 3.37 -33.62
CA ARG A 235 -20.45 3.75 -32.46
C ARG A 235 -21.94 3.49 -32.72
N SER A 236 -22.61 2.84 -31.79
CA SER A 236 -24.03 3.06 -31.52
C SER A 236 -24.19 3.50 -30.06
N ARG A 237 -24.85 4.64 -29.88
CA ARG A 237 -25.35 5.15 -28.60
C ARG A 237 -26.64 4.42 -28.27
N THR A 238 -26.76 3.90 -27.06
CA THR A 238 -28.01 3.84 -26.29
C THR A 238 -27.65 3.75 -24.81
N GLY A 239 -28.26 4.62 -24.01
CA GLY A 239 -27.99 4.74 -22.57
C GLY A 239 -28.72 3.71 -21.73
N ALA A 240 -28.27 3.60 -20.48
CA ALA A 240 -29.06 3.29 -19.29
C ALA A 240 -28.09 3.33 -18.08
N ASP A 241 -28.29 4.29 -17.19
CA ASP A 241 -27.62 4.37 -15.91
C ASP A 241 -28.19 3.29 -14.96
N ALA A 242 -27.32 2.38 -14.51
CA ALA A 242 -27.55 1.52 -13.36
C ALA A 242 -26.21 1.22 -12.67
N PRO A 243 -26.11 1.29 -11.33
CA PRO A 243 -24.84 1.07 -10.63
C PRO A 243 -24.47 -0.43 -10.67
N LEU A 244 -23.36 -0.74 -11.37
CA LEU A 244 -22.91 -2.09 -11.73
C LEU A 244 -21.98 -2.79 -10.72
N SER A 245 -21.80 -2.23 -9.52
CA SER A 245 -20.89 -2.77 -8.50
C SER A 245 -21.65 -3.06 -7.20
N ARG A 246 -22.26 -4.24 -7.06
CA ARG A 246 -22.73 -4.72 -5.75
C ARG A 246 -21.67 -5.63 -5.15
N PRO A 247 -21.06 -5.28 -4.01
CA PRO A 247 -20.18 -6.20 -3.29
C PRO A 247 -20.99 -7.41 -2.79
N ILE A 248 -20.43 -8.61 -2.91
CA ILE A 248 -21.05 -9.84 -2.39
C ILE A 248 -20.84 -9.85 -0.88
N ARG A 249 -21.93 -9.70 -0.12
CA ARG A 249 -21.88 -9.64 1.35
C ARG A 249 -21.72 -11.03 1.94
N PHE A 250 -20.78 -11.15 2.88
CA PHE A 250 -20.61 -12.35 3.70
C PHE A 250 -21.56 -12.28 4.92
N SER A 251 -22.47 -13.24 5.07
CA SER A 251 -23.37 -13.35 6.22
C SER A 251 -22.88 -14.41 7.20
N TYR A 252 -22.55 -14.00 8.42
CA TYR A 252 -22.20 -14.85 9.56
C TYR A 252 -23.21 -14.63 10.69
N LEU A 253 -23.72 -15.71 11.28
CA LEU A 253 -24.56 -15.71 12.49
C LEU A 253 -23.64 -15.68 13.73
N PRO A 254 -23.86 -14.80 14.71
CA PRO A 254 -22.88 -14.55 15.76
C PRO A 254 -23.00 -15.55 16.92
N GLU A 255 -21.85 -16.01 17.42
CA GLU A 255 -21.70 -16.32 18.85
C GLU A 255 -20.51 -15.52 19.41
N SER A 256 -20.73 -15.02 20.62
CA SER A 256 -20.00 -13.98 21.33
C SER A 256 -18.66 -14.42 21.89
N ASN A 257 -17.58 -13.70 21.56
CA ASN A 257 -16.60 -13.16 22.51
C ASN A 257 -15.49 -12.39 21.78
N THR A 258 -15.21 -11.16 22.20
CA THR A 258 -14.23 -10.25 21.61
C THR A 258 -13.23 -9.81 22.68
N PRO A 259 -11.91 -9.83 22.42
CA PRO A 259 -10.96 -8.95 23.09
C PRO A 259 -10.60 -7.76 22.19
N ALA A 260 -10.30 -6.64 22.84
CA ALA A 260 -10.24 -5.27 22.29
C ALA A 260 -9.22 -5.06 21.15
N ALA A 261 -9.68 -4.36 20.10
CA ALA A 261 -8.88 -3.90 18.98
C ALA A 261 -8.30 -2.49 19.20
N SER A 262 -7.08 -2.25 18.72
CA SER A 262 -6.47 -0.93 18.59
C SER A 262 -7.28 -0.03 17.63
N PRO A 263 -7.43 1.28 17.90
CA PRO A 263 -8.37 2.13 17.17
C PRO A 263 -7.85 2.53 15.78
N GLN A 264 -8.70 2.39 14.77
CA GLN A 264 -8.52 2.94 13.42
C GLN A 264 -8.96 4.41 13.35
N PRO A 265 -8.44 5.23 12.42
CA PRO A 265 -8.88 6.62 12.24
C PRO A 265 -10.27 6.72 11.59
N PRO A 266 -10.97 7.85 11.75
CA PRO A 266 -12.35 7.96 11.27
C PRO A 266 -12.47 8.01 9.75
N PRO A 267 -13.58 7.48 9.20
CA PRO A 267 -13.96 7.71 7.82
C PRO A 267 -14.39 9.17 7.61
N SER A 268 -13.99 9.75 6.47
CA SER A 268 -14.57 11.02 6.01
C SER A 268 -15.99 10.77 5.50
N CYS A 269 -16.99 11.32 6.21
CA CYS A 269 -18.39 11.27 5.80
C CYS A 269 -18.72 12.50 4.94
N HIS A 270 -18.98 12.30 3.64
CA HIS A 270 -19.64 13.31 2.80
C HIS A 270 -21.12 12.96 2.64
N ARG A 271 -22.01 13.85 3.10
CA ARG A 271 -23.42 13.89 2.69
C ARG A 271 -23.90 15.34 2.63
N ASN A 272 -24.34 15.77 1.44
CA ASN A 272 -25.19 16.93 1.19
C ASN A 272 -24.80 18.28 1.81
N GLY A 273 -23.72 18.90 1.31
CA GLY A 273 -23.62 20.37 1.21
C GLY A 273 -23.50 21.23 2.46
N GLU A 274 -23.67 20.70 3.68
CA GLU A 274 -23.44 21.45 4.93
C GLU A 274 -22.44 20.69 5.81
N THR A 275 -21.31 21.32 6.11
CA THR A 275 -20.23 20.73 6.92
C THR A 275 -20.54 20.91 8.40
N ILE A 276 -21.17 19.92 9.02
CA ILE A 276 -21.12 19.75 10.48
C ILE A 276 -20.07 18.68 10.77
N MET A 277 -18.82 19.10 11.00
CA MET A 277 -17.74 18.23 11.44
C MET A 277 -17.89 17.99 12.94
N LYS A 278 -18.75 17.04 13.34
CA LYS A 278 -18.80 16.54 14.72
C LYS A 278 -18.06 15.21 14.77
N LEU A 279 -17.00 15.15 15.57
CA LEU A 279 -16.21 13.93 15.78
C LEU A 279 -17.04 12.89 16.54
N SER A 280 -16.82 11.60 16.25
CA SER A 280 -17.39 10.55 17.09
C SER A 280 -16.72 10.59 18.48
N PRO A 281 -17.36 10.04 19.53
CA PRO A 281 -16.75 9.97 20.86
C PRO A 281 -15.37 9.27 20.86
N GLN A 282 -15.19 8.27 20.01
CA GLN A 282 -13.94 7.54 19.87
C GLN A 282 -12.85 8.39 19.20
N ASP A 283 -13.21 9.14 18.16
CA ASP A 283 -12.28 10.04 17.47
C ASP A 283 -11.89 11.20 18.37
N ARG A 284 -12.85 11.75 19.12
CA ARG A 284 -12.62 12.81 20.10
C ARG A 284 -11.57 12.39 21.13
N ALA A 285 -11.72 11.21 21.73
CA ALA A 285 -10.76 10.68 22.70
C ALA A 285 -9.35 10.51 22.10
N TRP A 286 -9.26 10.11 20.83
CA TRP A 286 -7.99 10.04 20.12
C TRP A 286 -7.39 11.43 19.86
N PHE A 287 -8.20 12.38 19.40
CA PHE A 287 -7.79 13.78 19.17
C PHE A 287 -7.29 14.43 20.46
N ASP A 288 -7.97 14.23 21.59
CA ASP A 288 -7.54 14.75 22.89
C ASP A 288 -6.16 14.20 23.30
N LYS A 289 -5.90 12.91 23.01
CA LYS A 289 -4.58 12.31 23.23
C LYS A 289 -3.50 12.95 22.35
N VAL A 290 -3.79 13.21 21.08
CA VAL A 290 -2.84 13.87 20.16
C VAL A 290 -2.60 15.33 20.57
N LEU A 291 -3.66 16.07 20.93
CA LEU A 291 -3.54 17.46 21.42
C LEU A 291 -2.72 17.54 22.70
N SER A 292 -2.92 16.59 23.63
CA SER A 292 -2.07 16.46 24.82
C SER A 292 -0.61 16.20 24.46
N ALA A 293 -0.34 15.34 23.47
CA ALA A 293 1.01 15.08 23.00
C ALA A 293 1.66 16.30 22.31
N ILE A 294 0.87 17.13 21.60
CA ILE A 294 1.32 18.40 21.00
C ILE A 294 1.69 19.39 22.10
N ALA A 295 0.83 19.58 23.10
CA ALA A 295 1.10 20.47 24.23
C ALA A 295 2.36 20.04 25.00
N ALA A 296 2.55 18.73 25.20
CA ALA A 296 3.76 18.19 25.81
C ALA A 296 5.01 18.41 24.94
N ALA A 297 4.89 18.31 23.61
CA ALA A 297 5.99 18.61 22.70
C ALA A 297 6.42 20.09 22.78
N GLU A 298 5.44 21.01 22.83
CA GLU A 298 5.69 22.45 22.92
C GLU A 298 6.30 22.87 24.26
N ALA A 299 5.98 22.18 25.35
CA ALA A 299 6.58 22.38 26.66
C ALA A 299 8.01 21.80 26.77
N GLY A 300 8.36 20.86 25.89
CA GLY A 300 9.58 20.06 25.97
C GLY A 300 9.50 18.94 27.03
N PRO A 301 10.37 17.92 26.94
CA PRO A 301 10.37 16.81 27.88
C PRO A 301 10.94 17.21 29.25
N SER A 302 10.33 16.74 30.34
CA SER A 302 10.94 16.82 31.66
C SER A 302 12.04 15.76 31.84
N GLY A 303 12.91 15.93 32.85
CA GLY A 303 13.91 14.91 33.19
C GLY A 303 13.29 13.55 33.54
N ALA A 304 12.09 13.54 34.14
CA ALA A 304 11.36 12.31 34.43
C ALA A 304 10.80 11.65 33.16
N ASP A 305 10.34 12.45 32.19
CA ASP A 305 9.87 11.94 30.90
C ASP A 305 10.98 11.21 30.15
N LEU A 306 12.19 11.79 30.10
CA LEU A 306 13.33 11.18 29.42
C LEU A 306 13.87 9.96 30.18
N ALA A 307 13.83 9.97 31.52
CA ALA A 307 14.26 8.83 32.33
C ALA A 307 13.42 7.57 32.07
N GLN A 308 12.12 7.75 31.79
CA GLN A 308 11.19 6.65 31.48
C GLN A 308 11.09 6.37 29.97
N ALA A 309 11.69 7.21 29.13
CA ALA A 309 11.61 7.08 27.69
C ALA A 309 12.53 5.95 27.17
N PRO A 310 12.00 5.05 26.31
CA PRO A 310 12.81 4.06 25.63
C PRO A 310 13.83 4.73 24.69
N VAL A 311 14.95 4.05 24.45
CA VAL A 311 15.97 4.52 23.50
C VAL A 311 15.62 4.04 22.11
N LEU A 312 15.62 4.94 21.14
CA LEU A 312 15.47 4.62 19.72
C LEU A 312 16.81 4.88 19.02
N SER A 313 17.44 3.81 18.53
CA SER A 313 18.74 3.82 17.85
C SER A 313 18.60 3.33 16.41
N ASP A 314 19.61 3.59 15.59
CA ASP A 314 19.64 3.30 14.16
C ASP A 314 18.35 3.79 13.48
N TRP A 315 17.99 5.05 13.76
CA TRP A 315 16.68 5.59 13.41
C TRP A 315 16.71 6.52 12.21
N LYS A 316 15.57 6.63 11.51
CA LYS A 316 15.35 7.57 10.39
C LYS A 316 13.90 8.01 10.28
N GLU A 317 13.68 9.25 9.85
CA GLU A 317 12.37 9.81 9.59
C GLU A 317 11.78 9.29 8.29
N ALA A 318 10.49 8.95 8.32
CA ALA A 318 9.80 8.47 7.15
C ALA A 318 8.32 8.89 7.13
N ILE A 319 7.77 8.92 5.91
CA ILE A 319 6.35 9.11 5.65
C ILE A 319 5.75 7.76 5.24
N SER A 320 4.67 7.37 5.92
CA SER A 320 3.91 6.15 5.60
C SER A 320 3.17 6.28 4.26
N PRO A 321 2.74 5.15 3.66
CA PRO A 321 1.82 5.16 2.52
C PRO A 321 0.54 5.99 2.76
N ASP A 322 0.08 6.05 4.02
CA ASP A 322 -1.11 6.78 4.44
C ASP A 322 -0.82 8.25 4.82
N GLY A 323 0.43 8.70 4.68
CA GLY A 323 0.85 10.08 4.93
C GLY A 323 1.24 10.38 6.38
N HIS A 324 1.40 9.36 7.23
CA HIS A 324 1.85 9.55 8.62
C HIS A 324 3.35 9.78 8.68
N ILE A 325 3.76 10.83 9.40
CA ILE A 325 5.17 11.09 9.67
C ILE A 325 5.55 10.26 10.89
N MET A 326 6.63 9.49 10.82
CA MET A 326 7.08 8.63 11.90
C MET A 326 8.60 8.48 11.91
N LEU A 327 9.10 7.82 12.94
CA LEU A 327 10.46 7.29 12.99
C LEU A 327 10.41 5.79 12.82
N TRP A 328 11.38 5.22 12.13
CA TRP A 328 11.65 3.80 12.21
C TRP A 328 13.07 3.58 12.72
N GLY A 329 13.30 2.47 13.42
CA GLY A 329 14.60 2.16 14.03
C GLY A 329 14.50 1.02 15.03
N LYS A 330 15.58 0.79 15.78
CA LYS A 330 15.63 -0.20 16.87
C LYS A 330 15.34 0.45 18.19
N VAL A 331 14.33 -0.03 18.90
CA VAL A 331 14.01 0.41 20.25
C VAL A 331 14.59 -0.53 21.29
N THR A 332 15.06 0.02 22.41
CA THR A 332 15.40 -0.73 23.63
C THR A 332 14.56 -0.25 24.81
N ASP A 333 14.26 -1.19 25.72
CA ASP A 333 13.48 -0.95 26.94
C ASP A 333 12.07 -0.40 26.66
N HIS A 334 11.46 -0.80 25.53
CA HIS A 334 10.10 -0.38 25.22
C HIS A 334 9.10 -1.10 26.15
N PRO A 335 8.27 -0.38 26.93
CA PRO A 335 7.43 -0.98 27.98
C PRO A 335 6.36 -1.96 27.48
N LEU A 336 6.08 -1.98 26.17
CA LEU A 336 5.14 -2.93 25.55
C LEU A 336 5.82 -3.93 24.61
N LEU A 337 6.99 -3.60 24.06
CA LEU A 337 7.59 -4.34 22.94
C LEU A 337 8.98 -4.90 23.29
N GLY A 338 9.54 -4.55 24.45
CA GLY A 338 10.90 -4.89 24.81
C GLY A 338 11.91 -4.28 23.83
N ASN A 339 12.79 -5.13 23.31
CA ASN A 339 13.80 -4.76 22.32
C ASN A 339 13.34 -5.23 20.94
N ALA A 340 13.10 -4.30 20.02
CA ALA A 340 12.53 -4.61 18.71
C ALA A 340 12.90 -3.57 17.65
N SER A 341 12.88 -3.95 16.38
CA SER A 341 12.81 -2.99 15.28
C SER A 341 11.36 -2.54 15.11
N ILE A 342 11.12 -1.23 15.19
CA ILE A 342 9.78 -0.66 15.18
C ILE A 342 9.66 0.49 14.19
N HIS A 343 8.42 0.80 13.82
CA HIS A 343 8.02 2.12 13.37
C HIS A 343 7.17 2.76 14.48
N THR A 344 7.33 4.06 14.70
CA THR A 344 6.66 4.75 15.80
C THR A 344 5.24 5.19 15.40
N SER A 345 4.40 5.46 16.39
CA SER A 345 3.17 6.23 16.17
C SER A 345 3.50 7.63 15.63
N GLN A 346 2.53 8.30 15.02
CA GLN A 346 2.65 9.66 14.47
C GLN A 346 3.63 10.55 15.25
N LEU A 347 4.70 10.97 14.59
CA LEU A 347 5.69 11.90 15.08
C LEU A 347 5.05 13.28 15.21
N ILE A 348 5.28 13.92 16.36
CA ILE A 348 4.74 15.23 16.72
C ILE A 348 5.86 16.27 16.70
N ALA A 349 6.98 15.95 17.35
CA ALA A 349 8.16 16.80 17.37
C ALA A 349 9.42 15.94 17.52
N ILE A 350 10.55 16.48 17.08
CA ILE A 350 11.86 15.85 17.22
C ILE A 350 12.91 16.94 17.39
N ASP A 351 13.88 16.66 18.25
CA ASP A 351 15.09 17.45 18.43
C ASP A 351 16.29 16.50 18.47
N PRO A 352 16.94 16.27 17.32
CA PRO A 352 18.09 15.38 17.25
C PRO A 352 19.30 15.87 18.06
N GLU A 353 19.45 17.20 18.24
CA GLU A 353 20.57 17.79 18.97
C GLU A 353 20.39 17.62 20.49
N ALA A 354 19.17 17.82 20.98
CA ALA A 354 18.81 17.54 22.37
C ALA A 354 18.55 16.04 22.63
N GLY A 355 18.57 15.20 21.59
CA GLY A 355 18.51 13.75 21.70
C GLY A 355 17.13 13.19 22.08
N TRP A 356 16.04 13.82 21.64
CA TRP A 356 14.68 13.34 21.97
C TRP A 356 13.69 13.44 20.80
N ALA A 357 12.67 12.59 20.85
CA ALA A 357 11.51 12.68 19.96
C ALA A 357 10.19 12.51 20.73
N ARG A 358 9.16 13.25 20.34
CA ARG A 358 7.79 13.13 20.83
C ARG A 358 6.89 12.56 19.76
N THR A 359 6.21 11.47 20.09
CA THR A 359 5.17 10.86 19.26
C THR A 359 3.81 10.99 19.93
N ALA A 360 2.73 10.68 19.20
CA ALA A 360 1.37 10.69 19.74
C ALA A 360 1.20 9.75 20.96
N SER A 361 2.07 8.75 21.12
CA SER A 361 1.99 7.78 22.21
C SER A 361 2.98 8.03 23.35
N ARG A 362 4.20 8.53 23.08
CA ARG A 362 5.28 8.64 24.08
C ARG A 362 6.47 9.48 23.63
N TRP A 363 7.36 9.72 24.58
CA TRP A 363 8.72 10.22 24.38
C TRP A 363 9.69 9.08 24.02
N TYR A 364 10.73 9.42 23.26
CA TYR A 364 11.89 8.58 22.97
C TYR A 364 13.17 9.36 23.25
N ARG A 365 14.18 8.68 23.78
CA ARG A 365 15.56 9.15 23.74
C ARG A 365 16.18 8.70 22.43
N LEU A 366 16.78 9.63 21.69
CA LEU A 366 17.40 9.33 20.41
C LEU A 366 18.84 8.88 20.65
N GLY A 367 19.15 7.68 20.18
CA GLY A 367 20.50 7.19 20.02
C GLY A 367 21.06 7.60 18.65
N ARG A 368 21.98 6.79 18.12
CA ARG A 368 22.59 6.99 16.80
C ARG A 368 21.52 6.99 15.70
N SER A 369 21.56 7.94 14.76
CA SER A 369 20.71 7.93 13.55
C SER A 369 21.30 7.03 12.46
N ILE A 370 20.49 6.65 11.46
CA ILE A 370 20.96 5.93 10.28
C ILE A 370 22.00 6.76 9.50
N ASP A 371 21.83 8.09 9.42
CA ASP A 371 22.79 8.94 8.69
C ASP A 371 24.16 8.98 9.40
N ALA A 372 24.17 9.00 10.74
CA ALA A 372 25.40 8.89 11.52
C ALA A 372 26.07 7.52 11.34
N LEU A 373 25.26 6.45 11.30
CA LEU A 373 25.75 5.10 11.02
C LEU A 373 26.36 4.99 9.60
N GLU A 374 25.70 5.57 8.59
CA GLU A 374 26.21 5.62 7.21
C GLU A 374 27.54 6.37 7.12
N ALA A 375 27.68 7.49 7.85
CA ALA A 375 28.93 8.25 7.95
C ALA A 375 30.06 7.43 8.62
N GLU A 376 29.79 6.78 9.76
CA GLU A 376 30.74 5.90 10.46
C GLU A 376 31.20 4.74 9.56
N LEU A 377 30.27 4.12 8.81
CA LEU A 377 30.56 3.05 7.86
C LEU A 377 31.39 3.53 6.67
N ALA A 378 31.13 4.74 6.17
CA ALA A 378 31.88 5.33 5.08
C ALA A 378 33.34 5.63 5.47
N ASP A 379 33.56 6.15 6.67
CA ASP A 379 34.90 6.43 7.23
C ASP A 379 35.68 5.13 7.48
N SER A 380 35.02 4.09 7.99
CA SER A 380 35.58 2.75 8.17
C SER A 380 36.03 2.08 6.86
N MET A 381 35.48 2.47 5.71
CA MET A 381 35.75 1.84 4.41
C MET A 381 36.79 2.59 3.55
N ASN A 382 37.60 3.47 4.17
CA ASN A 382 38.79 4.07 3.57
C ASN A 382 38.52 4.82 2.24
N GLY A 383 37.45 5.62 2.18
CA GLY A 383 37.19 6.54 1.07
C GLY A 383 36.58 5.92 -0.20
N LYS A 384 36.09 4.66 -0.17
CA LYS A 384 35.21 4.12 -1.23
C LYS A 384 33.78 4.67 -1.09
N ALA A 385 33.63 5.99 -1.18
CA ALA A 385 32.37 6.73 -1.10
C ALA A 385 31.28 6.23 -2.08
N LYS A 386 31.68 5.50 -3.13
CA LYS A 386 30.77 4.86 -4.09
C LYS A 386 29.88 3.76 -3.50
N LEU A 387 30.25 3.17 -2.35
CA LEU A 387 29.41 2.17 -1.66
C LEU A 387 28.47 2.77 -0.60
N ALA A 388 28.76 3.97 -0.08
CA ALA A 388 27.92 4.61 0.94
C ALA A 388 26.57 5.06 0.35
N GLY A 389 26.57 5.60 -0.87
CA GLY A 389 25.34 5.97 -1.59
C GLY A 389 24.48 4.78 -2.05
N SER A 390 24.95 3.54 -1.89
CA SER A 390 24.20 2.32 -2.24
C SER A 390 23.46 1.67 -1.07
N PHE A 391 23.62 2.18 0.16
CA PHE A 391 22.84 1.73 1.32
C PHE A 391 21.80 2.78 1.69
N GLN A 392 20.86 3.10 0.79
CA GLN A 392 19.64 3.77 1.24
C GLN A 392 18.81 2.76 2.01
N PHE A 393 18.91 2.79 3.34
CA PHE A 393 17.99 2.04 4.19
C PHE A 393 16.60 2.68 4.06
N ALA A 394 15.79 2.17 3.15
CA ALA A 394 14.42 2.59 2.92
C ALA A 394 13.48 1.45 3.30
N LEU A 395 12.47 1.75 4.11
CA LEU A 395 11.37 0.82 4.35
C LEU A 395 10.48 0.77 3.09
N PRO A 396 10.16 -0.41 2.54
CA PRO A 396 9.29 -0.53 1.37
C PRO A 396 7.95 0.17 1.57
N GLY A 397 7.59 1.08 0.65
CA GLY A 397 6.36 1.88 0.72
C GLY A 397 6.45 3.15 1.59
N PHE A 398 7.56 3.35 2.31
CA PHE A 398 7.79 4.55 3.11
C PHE A 398 8.79 5.46 2.39
N ALA A 399 8.51 6.76 2.40
CA ALA A 399 9.44 7.75 1.87
C ALA A 399 10.30 8.28 3.01
N ASN A 400 11.61 8.04 2.97
CA ASN A 400 12.54 8.67 3.91
C ASN A 400 12.49 10.19 3.75
N ILE A 401 12.52 10.90 4.88
CA ILE A 401 12.64 12.36 4.89
C ILE A 401 14.10 12.67 5.14
N ASN A 402 14.83 13.02 4.09
CA ASN A 402 16.26 13.35 4.19
C ASN A 402 16.51 14.87 4.35
N ASP A 403 15.45 15.67 4.40
CA ASP A 403 15.50 17.14 4.49
C ASP A 403 14.87 17.60 5.83
N PRO A 404 15.68 18.12 6.76
CA PRO A 404 15.20 18.63 8.05
C PRO A 404 14.19 19.78 7.92
N GLU A 405 14.32 20.65 6.91
CA GLU A 405 13.38 21.77 6.71
C GLU A 405 12.02 21.24 6.26
N LEU A 406 12.02 20.25 5.36
CA LEU A 406 10.81 19.57 4.93
C LEU A 406 10.12 18.86 6.10
N LEU A 407 10.89 18.18 6.96
CA LEU A 407 10.35 17.52 8.17
C LEU A 407 9.63 18.51 9.08
N GLN A 408 10.28 19.64 9.40
CA GLN A 408 9.70 20.67 10.26
C GLN A 408 8.41 21.25 9.65
N LYS A 409 8.41 21.52 8.34
CA LYS A 409 7.22 22.00 7.63
C LYS A 409 6.07 21.00 7.68
N LEU A 410 6.35 19.70 7.52
CA LEU A 410 5.34 18.64 7.57
C LEU A 410 4.74 18.50 8.97
N LEU A 411 5.57 18.54 10.03
CA LEU A 411 5.11 18.49 11.41
C LEU A 411 4.25 19.72 11.76
N ALA A 412 4.69 20.93 11.39
CA ALA A 412 3.92 22.15 11.60
C ALA A 412 2.56 22.12 10.87
N THR A 413 2.54 21.63 9.63
CA THR A 413 1.31 21.47 8.84
C THR A 413 0.35 20.47 9.50
N TYR A 414 0.88 19.36 10.04
CA TYR A 414 0.09 18.37 10.77
C TYR A 414 -0.53 18.96 12.03
N ILE A 415 0.25 19.67 12.86
CA ILE A 415 -0.23 20.32 14.08
C ILE A 415 -1.33 21.34 13.78
N ALA A 416 -1.13 22.19 12.77
CA ALA A 416 -2.13 23.16 12.34
C ALA A 416 -3.44 22.49 11.91
N ARG A 417 -3.35 21.37 11.18
CA ARG A 417 -4.52 20.58 10.76
C ARG A 417 -5.27 19.99 11.95
N VAL A 418 -4.56 19.39 12.91
CA VAL A 418 -5.18 18.81 14.12
C VAL A 418 -5.92 19.88 14.93
N ARG A 419 -5.27 21.04 15.15
CA ARG A 419 -5.89 22.19 15.84
C ARG A 419 -7.11 22.74 15.09
N GLY A 420 -7.05 22.79 13.76
CA GLY A 420 -8.17 23.24 12.93
C GLY A 420 -9.39 22.31 13.03
N ILE A 421 -9.17 21.00 13.06
CA ILE A 421 -10.25 20.01 13.25
C ILE A 421 -10.86 20.13 14.65
N ASP A 422 -10.03 20.27 15.70
CA ASP A 422 -10.51 20.46 17.07
C ASP A 422 -11.36 21.75 17.22
N ALA A 423 -10.91 22.86 16.64
CA ALA A 423 -11.65 24.10 16.64
C ALA A 423 -13.00 23.98 15.91
N ALA A 424 -13.04 23.30 14.76
CA ALA A 424 -14.26 23.06 14.01
C ALA A 424 -15.26 22.20 14.81
N ASP A 425 -14.80 21.11 15.43
CA ASP A 425 -15.60 20.21 16.27
C ASP A 425 -16.21 20.92 17.49
N ARG A 426 -15.41 21.73 18.20
CA ARG A 426 -15.88 22.54 19.34
C ARG A 426 -16.88 23.62 18.92
N SER A 427 -16.66 24.26 17.76
CA SER A 427 -17.58 25.28 17.22
C SER A 427 -18.92 24.68 16.79
N ALA A 428 -18.94 23.42 16.34
CA ALA A 428 -20.17 22.70 16.01
C ALA A 428 -20.97 22.33 17.27
N SER A 429 -20.29 22.10 18.40
CA SER A 429 -20.93 21.78 19.69
C SER A 429 -21.54 22.99 20.39
N GLY A 430 -21.00 24.20 20.18
CA GLY A 430 -21.54 25.44 20.75
C GLY A 430 -22.74 26.07 20.01
N LYS A 431 -23.24 25.42 18.94
CA LYS A 431 -24.45 25.82 18.21
C LYS A 431 -25.69 24.98 18.56
N GLU A 432 -25.55 24.01 19.47
CA GLU A 432 -26.65 23.16 19.96
C GLU A 432 -27.22 23.62 21.33
N GLU A 433 -26.69 24.70 21.92
CA GLU A 433 -27.32 25.47 23.01
C GLU A 433 -27.97 26.75 22.46
#